data_AF-A0A947NFX6-F1
#
_entry.id   AF-A0A947NFX6-F1
#
_cell.length_a   1.000
_cell.length_b   1.000
_cell.length_c   1.000
_cell.angle_alpha   90.00
_cell.angle_beta   90.00
_cell.angle_gamma   90.00
#
_symmetry.space_group_name_H-M   'P 1'
#
loop_
_entity.id
_entity.type
_entity.pdbx_description
1 polymer ?
#
loop_
_entity_poly.entity_id
_entity_poly.type
_entity_poly.pdbx_seq_one_letter_code
_entity_poly.pdbx_strand_id
1 'polypeptide(L)'
;MKKNQQGMTFFGVMFVGMAIVLGAILMMKLIPPYLEFWSVQKIIGVIAKDSALPSMTPSEIRSSFDKRANIDTVTVIKGKDLEIGKDRGEVVVSANYSVVVPIVANLSALIEFQTSTQDGK
;
A
#
# COMPACT_ATOMS: atom_id res chain seq x y z
N MET A 1 -47.51 -31.24 -1.47
CA MET A 1 -46.53 -30.14 -1.26
C MET A 1 -45.78 -29.90 -2.57
N LYS A 2 -46.12 -28.85 -3.34
CA LYS A 2 -45.43 -28.54 -4.60
C LYS A 2 -44.24 -27.62 -4.31
N LYS A 3 -43.05 -28.12 -4.62
CA LYS A 3 -41.76 -27.44 -4.49
C LYS A 3 -41.69 -26.37 -5.59
N ASN A 4 -41.82 -25.10 -5.24
CA ASN A 4 -41.54 -24.01 -6.17
C ASN A 4 -40.04 -23.99 -6.43
N GLN A 5 -39.61 -24.56 -7.55
CA GLN A 5 -38.26 -24.32 -8.04
C GLN A 5 -38.16 -22.84 -8.38
N GLN A 6 -37.62 -22.04 -7.47
CA GLN A 6 -37.10 -20.73 -7.76
C GLN A 6 -35.78 -20.93 -8.49
N GLY A 7 -35.86 -21.26 -9.79
CA GLY A 7 -34.68 -21.23 -10.65
C GLY A 7 -34.11 -19.81 -10.64
N MET A 8 -32.79 -19.69 -10.54
CA MET A 8 -32.12 -18.40 -10.72
C MET A 8 -32.56 -17.87 -12.08
N THR A 9 -33.30 -16.75 -12.11
CA THR A 9 -33.69 -16.09 -13.36
C THR A 9 -32.44 -15.76 -14.15
N PHE A 10 -32.50 -15.81 -15.48
CA PHE A 10 -31.38 -15.41 -16.36
C PHE A 10 -30.76 -14.07 -15.93
N PHE A 11 -31.61 -13.13 -15.50
CA PHE A 11 -31.20 -11.86 -14.92
C PHE A 11 -30.43 -11.97 -13.60
N GLY A 12 -30.79 -12.91 -12.72
CA GLY A 12 -30.06 -13.19 -11.48
C GLY A 12 -28.66 -13.73 -11.74
N VAL A 13 -28.51 -14.67 -12.68
CA VAL A 13 -27.19 -15.19 -13.08
C VAL A 13 -26.33 -14.07 -13.67
N MET A 14 -26.91 -13.25 -14.55
CA MET A 14 -26.20 -12.16 -15.20
C MET A 14 -25.76 -11.08 -14.21
N PHE A 15 -26.60 -10.73 -13.24
CA PHE A 15 -26.25 -9.78 -12.19
C PHE A 15 -25.09 -10.28 -11.31
N VAL A 16 -25.15 -11.55 -10.88
CA VAL A 16 -24.06 -12.16 -10.11
C VAL A 16 -22.77 -12.23 -10.93
N GLY A 17 -22.86 -12.60 -12.21
CA GLY A 17 -21.72 -12.62 -13.12
C GLY A 17 -21.06 -11.24 -13.27
N MET A 18 -21.87 -10.18 -13.43
CA MET A 18 -21.38 -8.80 -13.49
C MET A 18 -20.68 -8.39 -12.19
N ALA A 19 -21.27 -8.72 -11.03
CA ALA A 19 -20.67 -8.44 -9.73
C ALA A 19 -19.31 -9.14 -9.55
N ILE A 20 -19.19 -10.39 -10.00
CA ILE A 20 -17.92 -11.16 -9.98
C ILE A 20 -16.86 -10.48 -10.86
N VAL A 21 -17.20 -10.09 -12.09
CA VAL A 21 -16.26 -9.43 -13.01
C VAL A 21 -15.77 -8.10 -12.43
N LEU A 22 -16.69 -7.27 -11.91
CA LEU A 22 -16.33 -6.00 -11.27
C LEU A 22 -15.45 -6.22 -10.04
N GLY A 23 -15.79 -7.20 -9.20
CA GLY A 23 -14.97 -7.60 -8.05
C GLY A 23 -13.57 -8.07 -8.45
N ALA A 24 -13.45 -8.88 -9.50
CA ALA A 24 -12.17 -9.35 -10.00
C ALA A 24 -11.29 -8.20 -10.52
N ILE A 25 -11.87 -7.24 -11.26
CA ILE A 25 -11.15 -6.05 -11.73
C ILE A 25 -10.65 -5.22 -10.55
N LEU A 26 -11.49 -4.98 -9.54
CA LEU A 26 -11.10 -4.27 -8.33
C LEU A 26 -9.91 -4.96 -7.65
N MET A 27 -10.01 -6.27 -7.40
CA MET A 27 -8.94 -7.03 -6.76
C MET A 27 -7.63 -6.95 -7.54
N MET A 28 -7.67 -7.13 -8.87
CA MET A 28 -6.47 -7.03 -9.72
C MET A 28 -5.82 -5.64 -9.66
N LYS A 29 -6.61 -4.56 -9.55
CA LYS A 29 -6.09 -3.19 -9.49
C LYS A 29 -5.58 -2.78 -8.11
N LEU A 30 -6.09 -3.39 -7.05
CA LEU A 30 -5.64 -3.12 -5.68
C LEU A 30 -4.32 -3.85 -5.36
N ILE A 31 -4.04 -5.00 -5.98
CA ILE A 31 -2.81 -5.79 -5.72
C ILE A 31 -1.51 -4.98 -5.90
N PRO A 32 -1.26 -4.27 -7.02
CA PRO A 32 0.02 -3.58 -7.22
C PRO A 32 0.35 -2.53 -6.14
N PRO A 33 -0.59 -1.64 -5.74
CA PRO A 33 -0.37 -0.74 -4.60
C PRO A 33 0.00 -1.45 -3.29
N TYR A 34 -0.63 -2.59 -2.97
CA TYR A 34 -0.29 -3.35 -1.77
C TYR A 34 1.11 -3.98 -1.85
N LEU A 35 1.53 -4.43 -3.04
CA LEU A 35 2.89 -4.93 -3.25
C LEU A 35 3.93 -3.80 -3.08
N GLU A 36 3.67 -2.61 -3.62
CA GLU A 36 4.55 -1.46 -3.40
C GLU A 36 4.60 -1.06 -1.92
N PHE A 37 3.46 -1.10 -1.20
CA PHE A 37 3.44 -0.85 0.24
C PHE A 37 4.33 -1.84 1.02
N TRP A 38 4.28 -3.13 0.68
CA TRP A 38 5.18 -4.12 1.30
C TRP A 38 6.66 -3.82 1.03
N SER A 39 7.00 -3.39 -0.18
CA SER A 39 8.35 -2.93 -0.49
C SER A 39 8.74 -1.72 0.37
N VAL A 40 7.86 -0.73 0.53
CA VAL A 40 8.09 0.42 1.42
C VAL A 40 8.33 -0.02 2.87
N GLN A 41 7.48 -0.90 3.41
CA GLN A 41 7.65 -1.44 4.75
C GLN A 41 8.99 -2.16 4.91
N LYS A 42 9.38 -2.98 3.94
CA LYS A 42 10.66 -3.69 3.92
C LYS A 42 11.82 -2.71 3.91
N ILE A 43 11.80 -1.67 3.07
CA ILE A 43 12.85 -0.66 3.00
C ILE A 43 12.99 0.07 4.33
N ILE A 44 11.89 0.53 4.91
CA ILE A 44 11.85 1.21 6.21
C ILE A 44 12.38 0.29 7.31
N GLY A 45 11.98 -0.98 7.31
CA GLY A 45 12.48 -1.98 8.27
C GLY A 45 13.98 -2.27 8.11
N VAL A 46 14.52 -2.24 6.90
CA VAL A 46 15.96 -2.37 6.67
C VAL A 46 16.71 -1.13 7.15
N ILE A 47 16.17 0.06 6.89
CA ILE A 47 16.72 1.31 7.42
C ILE A 47 16.71 1.27 8.95
N ALA A 48 15.59 0.89 9.58
CA ALA A 48 15.44 0.76 11.04
C ALA A 48 16.52 -0.12 11.71
N LYS A 49 16.99 -1.14 11.00
CA LYS A 49 18.01 -2.10 11.48
C LYS A 49 19.44 -1.66 11.15
N ASP A 50 19.61 -0.58 10.40
CA ASP A 50 20.93 -0.08 10.04
C ASP A 50 21.60 0.55 11.26
N SER A 51 22.73 -0.01 11.70
CA SER A 51 23.47 0.49 12.86
C SER A 51 23.95 1.94 12.69
N ALA A 52 24.00 2.46 11.46
CA ALA A 52 24.37 3.84 11.18
C ALA A 52 23.21 4.84 11.37
N LEU A 53 21.96 4.38 11.55
CA LEU A 53 20.79 5.25 11.68
C LEU A 53 20.93 6.36 12.72
N PRO A 54 21.42 6.11 13.95
CA PRO A 54 21.53 7.16 14.98
C PRO A 54 22.50 8.28 14.59
N SER A 55 23.48 7.98 13.74
CA SER A 55 24.47 8.92 13.22
C SER A 55 24.09 9.57 11.89
N MET A 56 23.05 9.07 11.22
CA MET A 56 22.61 9.61 9.94
C MET A 56 21.83 10.92 10.12
N THR A 57 22.12 11.88 9.25
CA THR A 57 21.30 13.07 9.08
C THR A 57 19.98 12.71 8.39
N PRO A 58 18.92 13.52 8.56
CA PRO A 58 17.67 13.31 7.83
C PRO A 58 17.86 13.23 6.31
N SER A 59 18.78 14.01 5.75
CA SER A 59 19.08 13.98 4.31
C SER A 59 19.68 12.65 3.85
N GLU A 60 20.53 12.03 4.67
CA GLU A 60 21.12 10.72 4.37
C GLU A 60 20.09 9.61 4.45
N ILE A 61 19.17 9.67 5.43
CA ILE A 61 18.05 8.73 5.55
C ILE A 61 17.17 8.79 4.30
N ARG A 62 16.82 10.00 3.84
CA ARG A 62 16.04 10.20 2.61
C ARG A 62 16.75 9.65 1.38
N SER A 63 18.05 9.93 1.24
CA SER A 63 18.86 9.40 0.13
C SER A 63 18.98 7.88 0.16
N SER A 64 19.15 7.30 1.36
CA SER A 64 19.18 5.84 1.56
C SER A 64 17.86 5.20 1.17
N PHE A 65 16.73 5.82 1.58
CA PHE A 65 15.41 5.40 1.16
C PHE A 65 15.24 5.47 -0.36
N ASP A 66 15.55 6.61 -1.00
CA ASP A 66 15.39 6.79 -2.45
C ASP A 66 16.20 5.77 -3.26
N LYS A 67 17.42 5.45 -2.82
CA LYS A 67 18.25 4.42 -3.47
C LYS A 67 17.59 3.05 -3.41
N ARG A 68 17.04 2.68 -2.25
CA ARG A 68 16.39 1.38 -2.05
C ARG A 68 15.03 1.32 -2.73
N ALA A 69 14.25 2.41 -2.68
CA ALA A 69 12.99 2.57 -3.39
C ALA A 69 13.18 2.42 -4.90
N ASN A 70 14.26 2.96 -5.47
CA ASN A 70 14.59 2.77 -6.88
C ASN A 70 14.87 1.30 -7.23
N ILE A 71 15.62 0.58 -6.37
CA ILE A 71 15.90 -0.85 -6.55
C ILE A 71 14.62 -1.69 -6.51
N ASP A 72 13.75 -1.44 -5.54
CA ASP A 72 12.48 -2.17 -5.37
C ASP A 72 11.34 -1.60 -6.25
N THR A 73 11.65 -0.67 -7.18
CA THR A 73 10.70 -0.02 -8.11
C THR A 73 9.48 0.62 -7.41
N VAL A 74 9.71 1.19 -6.23
CA VAL A 74 8.69 1.93 -5.48
C VAL A 74 8.52 3.32 -6.08
N THR A 75 7.30 3.66 -6.49
CA THR A 75 6.98 4.96 -7.09
C THR A 75 5.93 5.74 -6.30
N VAL A 76 5.20 5.08 -5.41
CA VAL A 76 4.13 5.66 -4.59
C VAL A 76 4.58 6.68 -3.54
N ILE A 77 5.86 6.66 -3.15
CA ILE A 77 6.43 7.57 -2.15
C ILE A 77 7.91 7.84 -2.44
N LYS A 78 8.40 9.04 -2.09
CA LYS A 78 9.83 9.41 -2.16
C LYS A 78 10.39 9.71 -0.78
N GLY A 79 11.72 9.69 -0.64
CA GLY A 79 12.42 9.98 0.61
C GLY A 79 12.04 11.34 1.20
N LYS A 80 11.79 12.35 0.34
CA LYS A 80 11.33 13.69 0.80
C LYS A 80 9.99 13.67 1.55
N ASP A 81 9.14 12.69 1.28
CA ASP A 81 7.79 12.55 1.85
C ASP A 81 7.83 11.73 3.16
N LEU A 82 9.02 11.27 3.58
CA LEU A 82 9.23 10.63 4.86
C LEU A 82 9.24 11.63 6.01
N GLU A 83 8.54 11.27 7.07
CA GLU A 83 8.59 11.93 8.36
C GLU A 83 9.71 11.31 9.19
N ILE A 84 10.71 12.12 9.52
CA ILE A 84 11.88 11.69 10.29
C ILE A 84 11.81 12.42 11.63
N GLY A 85 11.58 11.67 12.69
CA GLY A 85 11.49 12.16 14.05
C GLY A 85 12.51 11.51 14.97
N LYS A 86 12.53 11.96 16.22
CA LYS A 86 13.19 11.25 17.33
C LYS A 86 12.14 10.95 18.37
N ASP A 87 11.95 9.68 18.71
CA ASP A 87 11.11 9.29 19.84
C ASP A 87 11.96 8.54 20.86
N ARG A 88 11.88 8.94 22.14
CA ARG A 88 12.64 8.34 23.26
C ARG A 88 14.15 8.19 23.02
N GLY A 89 14.74 9.05 22.19
CA GLY A 89 16.17 9.03 21.84
C GLY A 89 16.52 8.12 20.64
N GLU A 90 15.56 7.38 20.09
CA GLU A 90 15.69 6.59 18.86
C GLU A 90 15.23 7.42 17.65
N VAL A 91 15.92 7.29 16.51
CA VAL A 91 15.47 7.89 15.25
C VAL A 91 14.30 7.08 14.71
N VAL A 92 13.16 7.72 14.49
CA VAL A 92 11.94 7.10 13.97
C VAL A 92 11.68 7.61 12.56
N VAL A 93 11.50 6.69 11.62
CA VAL A 93 11.16 7.00 10.23
C VAL A 93 9.74 6.51 9.96
N SER A 94 8.88 7.42 9.51
CA SER A 94 7.49 7.11 9.20
C SER A 94 7.13 7.56 7.79
N ALA A 95 6.23 6.82 7.15
CA ALA A 95 5.72 7.08 5.82
C ALA A 95 4.20 7.05 5.85
N ASN A 96 3.59 8.18 5.49
CA ASN A 96 2.15 8.36 5.42
C ASN A 96 1.81 8.91 4.02
N TYR A 97 1.07 8.15 3.23
CA TYR A 97 0.74 8.54 1.86
C TYR A 97 -0.58 7.91 1.39
N SER A 98 -1.20 8.53 0.38
CA SER A 98 -2.41 8.02 -0.25
C SER A 98 -2.11 7.65 -1.71
N VAL A 99 -2.70 6.55 -2.15
CA VAL A 99 -2.62 6.08 -3.53
C VAL A 99 -4.02 6.10 -4.14
N VAL A 100 -4.17 6.82 -5.26
CA VAL A 100 -5.42 6.87 -6.01
C VAL A 100 -5.31 5.91 -7.19
N VAL A 101 -6.14 4.87 -7.17
CA VAL A 101 -6.22 3.86 -8.21
C VAL A 101 -7.47 4.13 -9.05
N PRO A 102 -7.35 4.57 -10.31
CA PRO A 102 -8.51 4.71 -11.17
C PRO A 102 -9.12 3.32 -11.38
N ILE A 103 -10.43 3.15 -11.27
CA ILE A 103 -11.11 1.86 -11.45
C ILE A 103 -11.75 1.80 -12.84
N VAL A 104 -12.79 2.62 -13.07
CA VAL A 104 -13.54 2.68 -14.32
C VAL A 104 -14.18 4.06 -14.50
N ALA A 105 -14.09 4.64 -15.70
CA ALA A 105 -14.62 5.97 -16.00
C ALA A 105 -14.22 7.00 -14.94
N ASN A 106 -15.18 7.57 -14.21
CA ASN A 106 -14.97 8.59 -13.17
C ASN A 106 -14.85 8.00 -11.75
N LEU A 107 -14.77 6.67 -11.61
CA LEU A 107 -14.65 5.99 -10.33
C LEU A 107 -13.18 5.64 -10.05
N SER A 108 -12.70 6.08 -8.88
CA SER A 108 -11.36 5.78 -8.37
C SER A 108 -11.46 5.25 -6.94
N ALA A 109 -10.55 4.35 -6.57
CA ALA A 109 -10.36 3.92 -5.20
C ALA A 109 -9.20 4.74 -4.59
N LEU A 110 -9.38 5.22 -3.37
CA LEU A 110 -8.33 5.85 -2.58
C LEU A 110 -7.91 4.86 -1.50
N ILE A 111 -6.61 4.62 -1.38
CA ILE A 111 -6.03 3.75 -0.36
C ILE A 111 -5.05 4.60 0.45
N GLU A 112 -5.23 4.63 1.76
CA GLU A 112 -4.30 5.30 2.67
C GLU A 112 -3.35 4.26 3.26
N PHE A 113 -2.06 4.54 3.15
CA PHE A 113 -1.00 3.70 3.68
C PHE A 113 -0.25 4.46 4.76
N GLN A 114 -0.03 3.77 5.88
CA GLN A 114 0.73 4.27 7.01
C GLN A 114 1.70 3.18 7.44
N THR A 115 2.95 3.56 7.69
CA THR A 115 3.96 2.66 8.26
C THR A 115 4.99 3.46 9.03
N SER A 116 5.45 2.89 10.14
CA SER A 116 6.46 3.50 11.00
C SER A 116 7.47 2.46 11.46
N THR A 117 8.71 2.88 11.70
CA THR A 117 9.74 2.02 12.32
C THR A 117 9.37 1.59 13.74
N GLN A 118 8.48 2.31 14.42
CA GLN A 118 8.06 2.02 15.80
C GLN A 118 6.93 1.00 15.89
N ASP A 119 6.15 0.83 14.81
CA ASP A 119 4.97 -0.05 14.77
C ASP A 119 5.35 -1.54 14.67
N GLY A 120 6.64 -1.83 14.47
CA GLY A 120 7.19 -3.19 14.38
C GLY A 120 7.90 -3.69 15.65
N LYS A 121 7.67 -3.07 16.82
CA LYS A 121 8.13 -3.58 18.13
C LYS A 121 7.09 -4.50 18.78
#